data_AF-A0A832HSV5-F1
#
_entry.id   AF-A0A832HSV5-F1
#
_cell.length_a   1.000
_cell.length_b   1.000
_cell.length_c   1.000
_cell.angle_alpha   90.00
_cell.angle_beta   90.00
_cell.angle_gamma   90.00
#
_symmetry.space_group_name_H-M   'P 1'
#
loop_
_entity.id
_entity.type
_entity.pdbx_description
1 polymer ?
#
loop_
_entity_poly.entity_id
_entity_poly.type
_entity_poly.pdbx_seq_one_letter_code
_entity_poly.pdbx_strand_id
1 'polypeptide(L)'
;MSNFWRSVSGFGVVMFGGVLLAKPPPPAPPAPPVQPSPAPIVPAAPQPGTNQTALVWDSTAKEYQAKAGDTNGLFTFYCTNVSSSEVQILNTHTTCGCTVAQLPSQPYKIAPGGVGEIKVTMDLRGRAGIVSKGVTVYTSSGQYGLTVTSRIPDPVLQNTNPSRMSQEQRQRNLAIAKQDRQAVFKGECAACHATPGEGKFGKELYAAVCGICHDAANRDPQVPDLRAGARPGTRDYWRRHIMLGKPNTLMPAFAKVMGGSLSDEQVFSLVEYLVENFSKQQPSGMLVPSPVRMPSPQNSPQTRRSPNQPPAR
;
A
#
# COMPACT_ATOMS: atom_id res chain seq x y z
N MET A 1 2.17 85.69 -31.75
CA MET A 1 0.76 85.37 -31.45
C MET A 1 0.72 84.14 -30.56
N SER A 2 0.08 84.28 -29.39
CA SER A 2 -0.50 83.25 -28.50
C SER A 2 0.32 82.00 -28.16
N ASN A 3 0.91 81.95 -26.95
CA ASN A 3 0.32 81.39 -25.72
C ASN A 3 0.21 79.86 -25.72
N PHE A 4 1.03 79.19 -24.92
CA PHE A 4 0.54 78.04 -24.16
C PHE A 4 1.23 77.99 -22.80
N TRP A 5 0.42 78.26 -21.77
CA TRP A 5 0.75 78.18 -20.36
C TRP A 5 1.00 76.73 -19.95
N ARG A 6 2.06 76.49 -19.16
CA ARG A 6 1.88 76.17 -17.74
C ARG A 6 3.22 76.22 -17.01
N SER A 7 3.29 77.19 -16.11
CA SER A 7 4.38 77.48 -15.20
C SER A 7 4.51 76.37 -14.15
N VAL A 8 5.75 75.93 -13.99
CA VAL A 8 6.28 75.21 -12.83
C VAL A 8 6.78 76.29 -11.88
N SER A 9 6.37 76.31 -10.62
CA SER A 9 7.19 76.79 -9.48
C SER A 9 6.42 76.83 -8.18
N GLY A 10 7.08 76.31 -7.14
CA GLY A 10 6.93 76.78 -5.77
C GLY A 10 5.94 76.01 -4.92
N PHE A 11 6.13 75.86 -3.61
CA PHE A 11 7.19 76.32 -2.72
C PHE A 11 6.90 75.60 -1.38
N GLY A 12 7.94 75.32 -0.61
CA GLY A 12 7.90 75.31 0.86
C GLY A 12 6.90 74.39 1.57
N VAL A 13 7.41 73.27 2.10
CA VAL A 13 6.78 72.62 3.25
C VAL A 13 7.30 73.30 4.51
N VAL A 14 6.46 74.11 5.14
CA VAL A 14 6.61 74.54 6.54
C VAL A 14 5.83 73.56 7.39
N MET A 15 6.52 72.91 8.32
CA MET A 15 5.94 71.98 9.29
C MET A 15 5.13 72.75 10.34
N PHE A 16 3.83 72.44 10.46
CA PHE A 16 3.03 72.75 11.65
C PHE A 16 2.44 71.46 12.20
N GLY A 17 2.80 71.14 13.45
CA GLY A 17 2.29 70.02 14.21
C GLY A 17 0.82 70.23 14.58
N GLY A 18 -0.02 69.30 14.14
CA GLY A 18 -1.38 69.10 14.62
C GLY A 18 -1.49 67.70 15.21
N VAL A 19 -1.78 67.61 16.50
CA VAL A 19 -2.14 66.35 17.17
C VAL A 19 -3.51 65.92 16.63
N LEU A 20 -3.51 64.92 15.74
CA LEU A 20 -4.72 64.27 15.25
C LEU A 20 -5.28 63.35 16.35
N LEU A 21 -6.33 63.79 17.03
CA LEU A 21 -7.16 62.93 17.86
C LEU A 21 -7.90 61.94 16.94
N ALA A 22 -7.47 60.68 16.93
CA ALA A 22 -8.11 59.62 16.18
C ALA A 22 -9.53 59.37 16.74
N LYS A 23 -10.54 59.45 15.86
CA LYS A 23 -11.93 59.09 16.15
C LYS A 23 -12.00 57.59 16.51
N PRO A 24 -12.70 57.18 17.59
CA PRO A 24 -12.81 55.76 17.94
C PRO A 24 -13.53 54.97 16.82
N PRO A 25 -13.12 53.71 16.58
CA PRO A 25 -13.71 52.89 15.53
C PRO A 25 -15.19 52.59 15.84
N PRO A 26 -16.04 52.45 14.80
CA PRO A 26 -17.43 52.08 14.99
C PRO A 26 -17.56 50.68 15.65
N PRO A 27 -18.63 50.43 16.41
CA PRO A 27 -18.86 49.14 17.05
C PRO A 27 -18.99 48.03 15.99
N ALA A 28 -18.40 46.88 16.29
CA ALA A 28 -18.44 45.71 15.41
C ALA A 28 -19.89 45.25 15.17
N PRO A 29 -20.21 44.75 13.95
CA PRO A 29 -21.53 44.20 13.68
C PRO A 29 -21.82 42.99 14.59
N PRO A 30 -23.10 42.74 14.95
CA PRO A 30 -23.47 41.60 15.77
C PRO A 30 -23.08 40.30 15.06
N ALA A 31 -22.54 39.35 15.84
CA ALA A 31 -22.17 38.04 15.34
C ALA A 31 -23.40 37.33 14.71
N PRO A 32 -23.21 36.57 13.61
CA PRO A 32 -24.30 35.78 13.05
C PRO A 32 -24.82 34.77 14.08
N PRO A 33 -26.12 34.41 14.04
CA PRO A 33 -26.68 33.44 14.96
C PRO A 33 -25.91 32.12 14.85
N VAL A 34 -25.39 31.67 15.99
CA VAL A 34 -24.71 30.37 16.11
C VAL A 34 -25.74 29.30 15.78
N GLN A 35 -25.61 28.67 14.60
CA GLN A 35 -26.35 27.44 14.31
C GLN A 35 -25.92 26.40 15.35
N PRO A 36 -26.86 25.69 16.01
CA PRO A 36 -26.49 24.60 16.90
C PRO A 36 -25.66 23.60 16.09
N SER A 37 -24.45 23.31 16.58
CA SER A 37 -23.61 22.27 15.99
C SER A 37 -24.41 20.96 15.93
N PRO A 38 -24.31 20.17 14.85
CA PRO A 38 -24.85 18.82 14.85
C PRO A 38 -24.28 18.10 16.07
N ALA A 39 -25.16 17.55 16.91
CA ALA A 39 -24.72 16.75 18.04
C ALA A 39 -23.76 15.65 17.53
N PRO A 40 -22.65 15.36 18.22
CA PRO A 40 -21.82 14.23 17.87
C PRO A 40 -22.72 12.99 17.81
N ILE A 41 -22.64 12.23 16.72
CA ILE A 41 -23.28 10.92 16.62
C ILE A 41 -22.58 10.05 17.67
N VAL A 42 -23.17 9.98 18.86
CA VAL A 42 -22.77 9.04 19.89
C VAL A 42 -23.06 7.65 19.31
N PRO A 43 -22.07 6.74 19.22
CA PRO A 43 -22.35 5.35 18.90
C PRO A 43 -23.40 4.86 19.90
N ALA A 44 -24.54 4.38 19.40
CA ALA A 44 -25.57 3.81 20.25
C ALA A 44 -24.92 2.74 21.15
N ALA A 45 -25.09 2.89 22.47
CA ALA A 45 -24.63 1.91 23.44
C ALA A 45 -25.18 0.51 23.05
N PRO A 46 -24.41 -0.58 23.27
CA PRO A 46 -24.90 -1.93 23.04
C PRO A 46 -26.19 -2.13 23.82
N GLN A 47 -27.30 -2.36 23.11
CA GLN A 47 -28.58 -2.67 23.74
C GLN A 47 -28.46 -4.06 24.41
N PRO A 48 -28.72 -4.19 25.72
CA PRO A 48 -28.74 -5.48 26.39
C PRO A 48 -30.01 -6.26 25.99
N GLY A 49 -29.82 -7.46 25.43
CA GLY A 49 -30.80 -8.55 25.48
C GLY A 49 -32.07 -8.40 24.65
N THR A 50 -31.97 -8.51 23.33
CA THR A 50 -33.08 -9.07 22.52
C THR A 50 -32.69 -10.46 22.07
N ASN A 51 -33.58 -11.44 22.24
CA ASN A 51 -33.37 -12.83 21.88
C ASN A 51 -32.94 -12.95 20.41
N GLN A 52 -31.63 -13.10 20.20
CA GLN A 52 -30.99 -13.34 18.90
C GLN A 52 -31.26 -14.78 18.45
N THR A 53 -32.53 -15.18 18.42
CA THR A 53 -32.98 -16.55 18.19
C THR A 53 -34.11 -16.65 17.18
N ALA A 54 -34.67 -15.52 16.70
CA ALA A 54 -35.79 -15.54 15.76
C ALA A 54 -35.38 -16.05 14.37
N LEU A 55 -34.14 -15.76 13.95
CA LEU A 55 -33.56 -16.29 12.71
C LEU A 55 -32.44 -17.28 13.06
N VAL A 56 -32.61 -18.52 12.61
CA VAL A 56 -31.56 -19.55 12.66
C VAL A 56 -30.83 -19.54 11.33
N TRP A 57 -29.51 -19.39 11.36
CA TRP A 57 -28.67 -19.30 10.16
C TRP A 57 -28.10 -20.67 9.79
N ASP A 58 -27.95 -20.93 8.50
CA ASP A 58 -27.28 -22.12 7.99
C ASP A 58 -25.79 -22.14 8.40
N SER A 59 -25.17 -20.96 8.43
CA SER A 59 -23.88 -20.72 9.06
C SER A 59 -23.74 -19.24 9.45
N THR A 60 -22.92 -18.95 10.45
CA THR A 60 -22.50 -17.58 10.78
C THR A 60 -21.14 -17.23 10.18
N ALA A 61 -20.44 -18.20 9.57
CA ALA A 61 -19.16 -18.00 8.89
C ALA A 61 -19.09 -18.80 7.58
N LYS A 62 -18.67 -18.16 6.49
CA LYS A 62 -18.43 -18.84 5.20
C LYS A 62 -17.06 -18.53 4.67
N GLU A 63 -16.47 -19.54 4.02
CA GLU A 63 -15.16 -19.43 3.40
C GLU A 63 -15.25 -19.58 1.88
N TYR A 64 -14.38 -18.85 1.18
CA TYR A 64 -14.20 -18.94 -0.26
C TYR A 64 -12.72 -19.18 -0.57
N GLN A 65 -12.43 -20.22 -1.34
CA GLN A 65 -11.08 -20.53 -1.82
C GLN A 65 -10.93 -19.92 -3.22
N ALA A 66 -10.24 -18.79 -3.31
CA ALA A 66 -10.07 -18.11 -4.59
C ALA A 66 -9.08 -18.87 -5.48
N LYS A 67 -9.34 -18.85 -6.78
CA LYS A 67 -8.45 -19.33 -7.83
C LYS A 67 -7.72 -18.15 -8.46
N ALA A 68 -6.62 -18.46 -9.14
CA ALA A 68 -5.90 -17.45 -9.92
C ALA A 68 -6.85 -16.83 -10.96
N GLY A 69 -6.97 -15.50 -10.94
CA GLY A 69 -7.86 -14.75 -11.84
C GLY A 69 -9.25 -14.45 -11.26
N ASP A 70 -9.64 -15.02 -10.12
CA ASP A 70 -10.90 -14.65 -9.48
C ASP A 70 -10.86 -13.18 -9.04
N THR A 71 -11.89 -12.44 -9.43
CA THR A 71 -12.04 -11.03 -9.06
C THR A 71 -12.95 -10.84 -7.85
N ASN A 72 -13.78 -11.83 -7.54
CA ASN A 72 -14.78 -11.76 -6.48
C ASN A 72 -14.90 -13.08 -5.71
N GLY A 73 -15.02 -13.00 -4.39
CA GLY A 73 -15.48 -14.08 -3.54
C GLY A 73 -16.98 -13.99 -3.34
N LEU A 74 -17.69 -15.08 -3.61
CA LEU A 74 -19.15 -15.13 -3.56
C LEU A 74 -19.59 -16.01 -2.38
N PHE A 75 -20.50 -15.47 -1.57
CA PHE A 75 -21.06 -16.15 -0.42
C PHE A 75 -22.58 -15.98 -0.44
N THR A 76 -23.31 -17.00 -0.03
CA THR A 76 -24.76 -16.91 0.16
C THR A 76 -25.08 -17.43 1.53
N PHE A 77 -25.74 -16.65 2.38
CA PHE A 77 -26.25 -17.09 3.67
C PHE A 77 -27.74 -17.37 3.59
N TYR A 78 -28.18 -18.41 4.28
CA TYR A 78 -29.59 -18.73 4.44
C TYR A 78 -29.97 -18.61 5.92
N CYS A 79 -31.18 -18.09 6.17
CA CYS A 79 -31.75 -18.08 7.51
C CYS A 79 -33.17 -18.61 7.47
N THR A 80 -33.61 -19.25 8.56
CA THR A 80 -34.98 -19.70 8.76
C THR A 80 -35.59 -18.93 9.92
N ASN A 81 -36.77 -18.36 9.71
CA ASN A 81 -37.54 -17.75 10.79
C ASN A 81 -38.22 -18.83 11.63
N VAL A 82 -37.73 -19.05 12.85
CA VAL A 82 -38.27 -20.04 13.79
C VAL A 82 -39.24 -19.43 14.81
N SER A 83 -39.50 -18.14 14.71
CA SER A 83 -40.48 -17.46 15.56
C SER A 83 -41.91 -17.63 15.03
N SER A 84 -42.89 -17.35 15.89
CA SER A 84 -44.31 -17.36 15.53
C SER A 84 -44.78 -16.09 14.81
N SER A 85 -43.88 -15.17 14.45
CA SER A 85 -44.22 -13.87 13.85
C SER A 85 -43.30 -13.51 12.68
N GLU A 86 -43.73 -12.60 11.81
CA GLU A 86 -42.89 -12.11 10.71
C GLU A 86 -41.64 -11.42 11.25
N VAL A 87 -40.47 -11.75 10.70
CA VAL A 87 -39.21 -11.05 10.95
C VAL A 87 -38.82 -10.25 9.72
N GLN A 88 -38.40 -9.01 9.93
CA GLN A 88 -37.95 -8.12 8.85
C GLN A 88 -36.44 -7.90 8.95
N ILE A 89 -35.71 -8.13 7.87
CA ILE A 89 -34.32 -7.67 7.73
C ILE A 89 -34.38 -6.24 7.19
N LEU A 90 -33.90 -5.30 7.99
CA LEU A 90 -34.05 -3.87 7.76
C LEU A 90 -32.91 -3.32 6.89
N ASN A 91 -31.68 -3.75 7.15
CA ASN A 91 -30.49 -3.44 6.36
C ASN A 91 -29.33 -4.38 6.71
N THR A 92 -28.26 -4.28 5.93
CA THR A 92 -26.96 -4.92 6.18
C THR A 92 -25.88 -3.85 6.24
N HIS A 93 -24.83 -4.11 7.03
CA HIS A 93 -23.67 -3.24 7.13
C HIS A 93 -22.39 -4.07 7.05
N THR A 94 -21.40 -3.59 6.28
CA THR A 94 -20.12 -4.27 6.11
C THR A 94 -18.97 -3.41 6.63
N THR A 95 -17.89 -4.05 7.07
CA THR A 95 -16.74 -3.38 7.69
C THR A 95 -15.82 -2.62 6.72
N CYS A 96 -15.97 -2.81 5.39
CA CYS A 96 -15.22 -2.12 4.34
C CYS A 96 -16.11 -1.95 3.10
N GLY A 97 -15.80 -0.96 2.25
CA GLY A 97 -16.41 -0.82 0.91
C GLY A 97 -16.05 -1.94 -0.08
N CYS A 98 -15.26 -2.93 0.36
CA CYS A 98 -14.82 -4.07 -0.45
C CYS A 98 -15.75 -5.28 -0.37
N THR A 99 -16.80 -5.21 0.45
CA THR A 99 -17.77 -6.28 0.64
C THR A 99 -19.16 -5.69 0.60
N VAL A 100 -20.02 -6.26 -0.24
CA VAL A 100 -21.41 -5.83 -0.43
C VAL A 100 -22.32 -6.99 -0.05
N ALA A 101 -23.25 -6.76 0.88
CA ALA A 101 -24.27 -7.72 1.28
C ALA A 101 -25.62 -7.27 0.72
N GLN A 102 -26.11 -7.95 -0.32
CA GLN A 102 -27.32 -7.58 -1.04
C GLN A 102 -28.54 -8.32 -0.51
N LEU A 103 -29.59 -7.55 -0.22
CA LEU A 103 -30.91 -8.06 0.14
C LEU A 103 -31.82 -8.08 -1.11
N PRO A 104 -32.76 -9.04 -1.22
CA PRO A 104 -33.73 -9.06 -2.31
C PRO A 104 -34.70 -7.86 -2.31
N SER A 105 -34.99 -7.32 -1.13
CA SER A 105 -35.85 -6.14 -0.93
C SER A 105 -35.48 -5.43 0.38
N GLN A 106 -36.01 -4.23 0.60
CA GLN A 106 -35.79 -3.47 1.83
C GLN A 106 -37.09 -2.79 2.29
N PRO A 107 -37.69 -3.21 3.43
CA PRO A 107 -37.28 -4.35 4.28
C PRO A 107 -37.51 -5.70 3.60
N TYR A 108 -36.65 -6.67 3.89
CA TYR A 108 -36.83 -8.06 3.44
C TYR A 108 -37.59 -8.85 4.51
N LYS A 109 -38.82 -9.25 4.19
CA LYS A 109 -39.75 -9.89 5.11
C LYS A 109 -39.65 -11.42 5.03
N ILE A 110 -39.58 -12.06 6.19
CA ILE A 110 -39.52 -13.52 6.32
C ILE A 110 -40.68 -13.97 7.23
N ALA A 111 -41.67 -14.64 6.65
CA ALA A 111 -42.81 -15.20 7.38
C ALA A 111 -42.37 -16.29 8.39
N PRO A 112 -43.19 -16.64 9.40
CA PRO A 112 -42.94 -17.79 10.27
C PRO A 112 -42.66 -19.07 9.48
N GLY A 113 -41.59 -19.78 9.80
CA GLY A 113 -41.11 -20.96 9.07
C GLY A 113 -40.47 -20.67 7.70
N GLY A 114 -40.47 -19.41 7.25
CA GLY A 114 -39.91 -18.99 5.96
C GLY A 114 -38.38 -18.97 5.95
N VAL A 115 -37.81 -19.08 4.74
CA VAL A 115 -36.36 -19.02 4.50
C VAL A 115 -35.99 -17.71 3.81
N GLY A 116 -34.97 -17.03 4.33
CA GLY A 116 -34.37 -15.84 3.73
C GLY A 116 -33.00 -16.13 3.11
N GLU A 117 -32.67 -15.45 2.01
CA GLU A 117 -31.35 -15.49 1.36
C GLU A 117 -30.65 -14.11 1.42
N ILE A 118 -29.36 -14.10 1.77
CA ILE A 118 -28.49 -12.91 1.64
C ILE A 118 -27.26 -13.26 0.81
N LYS A 119 -27.04 -12.54 -0.28
CA LYS A 119 -25.86 -12.70 -1.15
C LYS A 119 -24.79 -11.69 -0.75
N VAL A 120 -23.58 -12.17 -0.51
CA VAL A 120 -22.43 -11.35 -0.15
C VAL A 120 -21.34 -11.51 -1.19
N THR A 121 -20.87 -10.39 -1.72
CA THR A 121 -19.78 -10.33 -2.70
C THR A 121 -18.60 -9.59 -2.09
N MET A 122 -17.41 -10.18 -2.13
CA MET A 122 -16.15 -9.56 -1.70
C MET A 122 -15.24 -9.32 -2.90
N ASP A 123 -14.82 -8.08 -3.14
CA ASP A 123 -13.84 -7.74 -4.17
C ASP A 123 -12.43 -8.22 -3.75
N LEU A 124 -11.86 -9.13 -4.53
CA LEU A 124 -10.56 -9.75 -4.26
C LEU A 124 -9.40 -9.05 -4.98
N ARG A 125 -9.68 -8.07 -5.85
CA ARG A 125 -8.64 -7.41 -6.65
C ARG A 125 -7.67 -6.66 -5.74
N GLY A 126 -6.38 -6.88 -5.98
CA GLY A 126 -5.30 -6.29 -5.19
C GLY A 126 -5.12 -6.88 -3.80
N ARG A 127 -5.75 -8.02 -3.48
CA ARG A 127 -5.63 -8.71 -2.20
C ARG A 127 -4.89 -10.06 -2.36
N ALA A 128 -4.26 -10.52 -1.28
CA ALA A 128 -3.60 -11.82 -1.17
C ALA A 128 -3.74 -12.35 0.27
N GLY A 129 -3.53 -13.66 0.47
CA GLY A 129 -3.64 -14.28 1.78
C GLY A 129 -5.08 -14.41 2.28
N ILE A 130 -5.27 -14.41 3.61
CA ILE A 130 -6.60 -14.59 4.23
C ILE A 130 -7.23 -13.22 4.46
N VAL A 131 -8.35 -12.97 3.79
CA VAL A 131 -9.14 -11.74 3.95
C VAL A 131 -10.46 -12.09 4.63
N SER A 132 -10.66 -11.63 5.86
CA SER A 132 -11.90 -11.83 6.61
C SER A 132 -12.63 -10.51 6.83
N LYS A 133 -13.97 -10.53 6.66
CA LYS A 133 -14.84 -9.36 6.83
C LYS A 133 -16.12 -9.74 7.56
N GLY A 134 -16.51 -8.85 8.48
CA GLY A 134 -17.80 -8.92 9.17
C GLY A 134 -18.93 -8.28 8.35
N VAL A 135 -20.09 -8.90 8.40
CA VAL A 135 -21.38 -8.41 7.91
C VAL A 135 -22.36 -8.38 9.08
N THR A 136 -22.86 -7.21 9.44
CA THR A 136 -23.92 -7.07 10.45
C THR A 136 -25.28 -7.00 9.74
N VAL A 137 -26.20 -7.86 10.16
CA VAL A 137 -27.58 -7.91 9.66
C VAL A 137 -28.50 -7.36 10.74
N TYR A 138 -29.18 -6.26 10.47
CA TYR A 138 -30.15 -5.69 11.43
C TYR A 138 -31.55 -6.14 11.08
N THR A 139 -32.30 -6.55 12.09
CA THR A 139 -33.66 -7.08 11.95
C THR A 139 -34.61 -6.42 12.93
N SER A 140 -35.92 -6.62 12.73
CA SER A 140 -36.96 -6.25 13.70
C SER A 140 -36.83 -6.99 15.06
N SER A 141 -36.01 -8.03 15.12
CA SER A 141 -35.82 -8.89 16.30
C SER A 141 -34.43 -8.79 16.94
N GLY A 142 -33.57 -7.87 16.48
CA GLY A 142 -32.18 -7.76 16.91
C GLY A 142 -31.20 -7.79 15.75
N GLN A 143 -29.91 -7.97 16.05
CA GLN A 143 -28.83 -7.97 15.05
C GLN A 143 -28.07 -9.29 15.03
N TYR A 144 -27.54 -9.65 13.87
CA TYR A 144 -26.71 -10.84 13.67
C TYR A 144 -25.37 -10.47 13.07
N GLY A 145 -24.29 -11.06 13.58
CA GLY A 145 -22.95 -10.94 13.01
C GLY A 145 -22.64 -12.16 12.15
N LEU A 146 -22.34 -11.94 10.88
CA LEU A 146 -21.85 -12.96 9.95
C LEU A 146 -20.42 -12.65 9.54
N THR A 147 -19.65 -13.68 9.21
CA THR A 147 -18.26 -13.55 8.77
C THR A 147 -18.08 -14.18 7.40
N VAL A 148 -17.43 -13.46 6.49
CA VAL A 148 -16.99 -13.99 5.19
C VAL A 148 -15.47 -13.96 5.13
N THR A 149 -14.88 -15.09 4.76
CA THR A 149 -13.42 -15.23 4.66
C THR A 149 -13.03 -15.73 3.29
N SER A 150 -12.25 -14.94 2.55
CA SER A 150 -11.64 -15.39 1.30
C SER A 150 -10.18 -15.78 1.56
N ARG A 151 -9.82 -16.99 1.17
CA ARG A 151 -8.44 -17.46 1.12
C ARG A 151 -7.94 -17.26 -0.30
N ILE A 152 -7.12 -16.25 -0.47
CA ILE A 152 -6.61 -15.83 -1.76
C ILE A 152 -5.19 -16.38 -1.89
N PRO A 153 -4.90 -17.20 -2.92
CA PRO A 153 -3.55 -17.62 -3.26
C PRO A 153 -2.56 -16.48 -3.11
N ASP A 154 -1.63 -16.60 -2.16
CA ASP A 154 -0.53 -15.67 -2.09
C ASP A 154 0.37 -15.94 -3.29
N PRO A 155 0.50 -14.99 -4.23
CA PRO A 155 1.33 -15.18 -5.42
C PRO A 155 2.82 -15.38 -5.06
N VAL A 156 3.24 -15.03 -3.84
CA VAL A 156 4.59 -15.20 -3.28
C VAL A 156 4.80 -16.61 -2.70
N LEU A 157 3.80 -17.19 -2.02
CA LEU A 157 3.92 -18.49 -1.36
C LEU A 157 3.68 -19.69 -2.29
N GLN A 158 3.06 -19.47 -3.46
CA GLN A 158 2.85 -20.54 -4.45
C GLN A 158 4.08 -20.83 -5.30
N ASN A 159 5.19 -20.10 -5.12
CA ASN A 159 6.46 -20.51 -5.72
C ASN A 159 7.23 -21.38 -4.71
N THR A 160 7.50 -22.63 -5.07
CA THR A 160 8.40 -23.54 -4.33
C THR A 160 9.86 -23.06 -4.29
N ASN A 161 10.12 -21.84 -4.78
CA ASN A 161 11.28 -21.03 -4.46
C ASN A 161 10.80 -19.66 -3.97
N PRO A 162 10.71 -19.41 -2.64
CA PRO A 162 10.15 -18.18 -2.04
C PRO A 162 10.91 -16.89 -2.39
N SER A 163 11.97 -16.97 -3.19
CA SER A 163 12.77 -15.84 -3.67
C SER A 163 12.65 -15.57 -5.18
N ARG A 164 11.78 -16.28 -5.92
CA ARG A 164 11.53 -15.98 -7.34
C ARG A 164 10.12 -15.46 -7.55
N MET A 165 9.96 -14.14 -7.63
CA MET A 165 8.75 -13.57 -8.24
C MET A 165 8.62 -14.10 -9.69
N SER A 166 7.42 -14.43 -10.13
CA SER A 166 7.17 -14.75 -11.55
C SER A 166 7.51 -13.55 -12.44
N GLN A 167 7.79 -13.77 -13.73
CA GLN A 167 8.08 -12.65 -14.65
C GLN A 167 6.91 -11.66 -14.72
N GLU A 168 5.67 -12.16 -14.71
CA GLU A 168 4.46 -11.35 -14.71
C GLU A 168 4.32 -10.54 -13.42
N GLN A 169 4.58 -11.15 -12.25
CA GLN A 169 4.57 -10.43 -10.97
C GLN A 169 5.64 -9.33 -10.95
N ARG A 170 6.85 -9.63 -11.46
CA ARG A 170 7.92 -8.64 -11.59
C ARG A 170 7.51 -7.49 -12.50
N GLN A 171 6.90 -7.77 -13.65
CA GLN A 171 6.40 -6.74 -14.57
C GLN A 171 5.30 -5.88 -13.93
N ARG A 172 4.36 -6.49 -13.20
CA ARG A 172 3.32 -5.74 -12.45
C ARG A 172 3.93 -4.83 -11.39
N ASN A 173 4.86 -5.34 -10.59
CA ASN A 173 5.52 -4.54 -9.55
C ASN A 173 6.36 -3.41 -10.14
N LEU A 174 7.03 -3.64 -11.27
CA LEU A 174 7.73 -2.59 -12.02
C LEU A 174 6.75 -1.53 -12.56
N ALA A 175 5.56 -1.92 -13.03
CA ALA A 175 4.56 -0.97 -13.50
C ALA A 175 4.05 -0.06 -12.36
N ILE A 176 3.78 -0.64 -11.18
CA ILE A 176 3.41 0.11 -9.98
C ILE A 176 4.52 1.10 -9.60
N ALA A 177 5.77 0.63 -9.53
CA ALA A 177 6.92 1.47 -9.17
C ALA A 177 7.22 2.58 -10.20
N LYS A 178 6.93 2.35 -11.49
CA LYS A 178 7.02 3.38 -12.54
C LYS A 178 5.97 4.47 -12.37
N GLN A 179 4.78 4.12 -11.89
CA GLN A 179 3.69 5.07 -11.65
C GLN A 179 3.89 5.87 -10.36
N ASP A 180 4.22 5.20 -9.26
CA ASP A 180 4.55 5.82 -7.98
C ASP A 180 5.72 5.07 -7.34
N ARG A 181 6.93 5.59 -7.50
CA ARG A 181 8.12 5.01 -6.87
C ARG A 181 8.05 5.04 -5.34
N GLN A 182 7.25 5.92 -4.73
CA GLN A 182 7.06 5.95 -3.27
C GLN A 182 6.11 4.86 -2.77
N ALA A 183 5.42 4.13 -3.65
CA ALA A 183 4.48 3.08 -3.27
C ALA A 183 5.14 1.94 -2.47
N VAL A 184 6.45 1.74 -2.63
CA VAL A 184 7.21 0.72 -1.88
C VAL A 184 7.18 0.94 -0.37
N PHE A 185 6.95 2.17 0.10
CA PHE A 185 6.88 2.50 1.54
C PHE A 185 5.45 2.54 2.10
N LYS A 186 4.45 2.11 1.32
CA LYS A 186 3.02 2.22 1.68
C LYS A 186 2.37 0.84 1.76
N GLY A 187 1.42 0.69 2.68
CA GLY A 187 0.63 -0.55 2.84
C GLY A 187 1.51 -1.79 3.05
N GLU A 188 1.08 -2.92 2.48
CA GLU A 188 1.78 -4.21 2.61
C GLU A 188 3.20 -4.20 2.02
N CYS A 189 3.50 -3.29 1.08
CA CYS A 189 4.85 -3.16 0.52
C CYS A 189 5.88 -2.74 1.59
N ALA A 190 5.45 -1.93 2.56
CA ALA A 190 6.32 -1.40 3.61
C ALA A 190 6.89 -2.51 4.51
N ALA A 191 6.15 -3.60 4.70
CA ALA A 191 6.57 -4.71 5.56
C ALA A 191 7.93 -5.31 5.13
N CYS A 192 8.24 -5.29 3.83
CA CYS A 192 9.49 -5.78 3.30
C CYS A 192 10.46 -4.66 2.86
N HIS A 193 9.97 -3.48 2.50
CA HIS A 193 10.80 -2.40 1.95
C HIS A 193 11.12 -1.26 2.93
N ALA A 194 10.42 -1.18 4.07
CA ALA A 194 10.62 -0.14 5.09
C ALA A 194 10.96 -0.76 6.45
N THR A 195 10.11 -1.66 6.95
CA THR A 195 10.21 -2.23 8.30
C THR A 195 11.56 -2.89 8.60
N PRO A 196 12.22 -3.61 7.67
CA PRO A 196 13.52 -4.19 7.96
C PRO A 196 14.62 -3.17 8.28
N GLY A 197 14.43 -1.89 7.94
CA GLY A 197 15.35 -0.80 8.24
C GLY A 197 15.09 -0.11 9.59
N GLU A 198 14.01 -0.45 10.29
CA GLU A 198 13.68 0.18 11.58
C GLU A 198 14.75 -0.12 12.63
N GLY A 199 15.19 0.93 13.34
CA GLY A 199 16.22 0.83 14.38
C GLY A 199 17.64 0.56 13.87
N LYS A 200 17.86 0.43 12.55
CA LYS A 200 19.18 0.17 11.97
C LYS A 200 19.87 1.45 11.50
N PHE A 201 21.20 1.41 11.50
CA PHE A 201 22.07 2.51 11.10
C PHE A 201 23.24 2.01 10.24
N GLY A 202 23.87 2.92 9.48
CA GLY A 202 25.10 2.65 8.72
C GLY A 202 25.03 1.40 7.83
N LYS A 203 25.95 0.46 8.04
CA LYS A 203 26.06 -0.79 7.25
C LYS A 203 24.80 -1.66 7.33
N GLU A 204 24.23 -1.83 8.52
CA GLU A 204 23.06 -2.68 8.72
C GLU A 204 21.82 -2.09 8.03
N LEU A 205 21.69 -0.76 8.10
CA LEU A 205 20.65 -0.04 7.39
C LEU A 205 20.83 -0.16 5.87
N TYR A 206 22.06 -0.01 5.39
CA TYR A 206 22.37 -0.21 3.97
C TYR A 206 21.94 -1.60 3.52
N ALA A 207 22.34 -2.66 4.23
CA ALA A 207 22.03 -4.03 3.86
C ALA A 207 20.51 -4.27 3.82
N ALA A 208 19.77 -3.72 4.78
CA ALA A 208 18.33 -3.92 4.92
C ALA A 208 17.50 -3.15 3.86
N VAL A 209 17.92 -1.95 3.47
CA VAL A 209 17.09 -1.02 2.68
C VAL A 209 17.66 -0.73 1.29
N CYS A 210 18.97 -0.63 1.16
CA CYS A 210 19.63 -0.28 -0.11
C CYS A 210 20.17 -1.51 -0.84
N GLY A 211 20.73 -2.46 -0.09
CA GLY A 211 21.37 -3.68 -0.60
C GLY A 211 20.38 -4.59 -1.34
N ILE A 212 19.11 -4.59 -0.94
CA ILE A 212 18.04 -5.37 -1.60
C ILE A 212 17.88 -5.06 -3.10
N CYS A 213 18.31 -3.87 -3.53
CA CYS A 213 18.33 -3.48 -4.94
C CYS A 213 19.77 -3.46 -5.49
N HIS A 214 20.68 -2.82 -4.76
CA HIS A 214 22.02 -2.52 -5.27
C HIS A 214 23.00 -3.70 -5.20
N ASP A 215 22.81 -4.60 -4.22
CA ASP A 215 23.64 -5.79 -4.01
C ASP A 215 22.88 -7.09 -4.40
N ALA A 216 21.71 -6.96 -5.05
CA ALA A 216 20.90 -8.10 -5.45
C ALA A 216 21.61 -8.99 -6.50
N ALA A 217 21.61 -10.31 -6.29
CA ALA A 217 22.19 -11.26 -7.25
C ALA A 217 21.55 -11.17 -8.65
N ASN A 218 20.23 -10.92 -8.71
CA ASN A 218 19.47 -10.70 -9.94
C ASN A 218 19.06 -9.22 -10.09
N ARG A 219 19.99 -8.29 -9.85
CA ARG A 219 19.78 -6.84 -9.95
C ARG A 219 19.19 -6.45 -11.30
N ASP A 220 18.21 -5.56 -11.27
CA ASP A 220 17.66 -4.99 -12.49
C ASP A 220 18.72 -4.15 -13.23
N PRO A 221 18.85 -4.24 -14.57
CA PRO A 221 19.85 -3.48 -15.31
C PRO A 221 19.78 -1.95 -15.10
N GLN A 222 18.63 -1.42 -14.71
CA GLN A 222 18.46 0.02 -14.42
C GLN A 222 18.99 0.42 -13.03
N VAL A 223 19.26 -0.55 -12.14
CA VAL A 223 19.79 -0.29 -10.80
C VAL A 223 21.32 -0.35 -10.86
N PRO A 224 22.01 0.76 -10.56
CA PRO A 224 23.47 0.78 -10.62
C PRO A 224 24.07 -0.06 -9.50
N ASP A 225 25.22 -0.66 -9.80
CA ASP A 225 26.09 -1.24 -8.81
C ASP A 225 26.69 -0.13 -7.95
N LEU A 226 26.44 -0.13 -6.63
CA LEU A 226 26.97 0.92 -5.80
C LEU A 226 28.47 0.74 -5.47
N ARG A 227 29.08 -0.38 -5.83
CA ARG A 227 30.51 -0.65 -5.58
C ARG A 227 31.35 -0.48 -6.83
N ALA A 228 30.74 -0.62 -8.01
CA ALA A 228 31.39 -0.40 -9.29
C ALA A 228 31.18 1.03 -9.83
N GLY A 229 32.19 1.55 -10.53
CA GLY A 229 32.10 2.78 -11.32
C GLY A 229 32.46 4.08 -10.58
N ALA A 230 32.79 5.10 -11.37
CA ALA A 230 33.14 6.43 -10.87
C ALA A 230 31.86 7.23 -10.54
N ARG A 231 31.76 7.71 -9.30
CA ARG A 231 30.73 8.66 -8.88
C ARG A 231 31.30 9.60 -7.83
N PRO A 232 30.68 10.77 -7.59
CA PRO A 232 31.06 11.63 -6.49
C PRO A 232 30.83 10.89 -5.16
N GLY A 233 31.91 10.46 -4.49
CA GLY A 233 31.85 9.85 -3.17
C GLY A 233 31.64 10.87 -2.05
N THR A 234 30.96 11.99 -2.32
CA THR A 234 30.81 13.10 -1.38
C THR A 234 29.55 12.95 -0.53
N ARG A 235 29.59 13.49 0.69
CA ARG A 235 28.44 13.49 1.61
C ARG A 235 27.20 14.12 0.97
N ASP A 236 27.37 15.26 0.30
CA ASP A 236 26.25 15.97 -0.35
C ASP A 236 25.62 15.16 -1.48
N TYR A 237 26.45 14.48 -2.28
CA TYR A 237 25.95 13.60 -3.34
C TYR A 237 25.07 12.50 -2.75
N TRP A 238 25.57 11.78 -1.74
CA TRP A 238 24.84 10.69 -1.12
C TRP A 238 23.58 11.17 -0.41
N ARG A 239 23.71 12.21 0.42
CA ARG A 239 22.59 12.80 1.15
C ARG A 239 21.47 13.23 0.21
N ARG A 240 21.79 13.96 -0.86
CA ARG A 240 20.80 14.43 -1.84
C ARG A 240 20.01 13.26 -2.46
N HIS A 241 20.71 12.22 -2.93
CA HIS A 241 20.07 11.10 -3.62
C HIS A 241 19.30 10.18 -2.66
N ILE A 242 19.78 9.97 -1.45
CA ILE A 242 19.06 9.19 -0.43
C ILE A 242 17.80 9.94 -0.03
N MET A 243 17.91 11.23 0.29
CA MET A 243 16.77 12.01 0.77
C MET A 243 15.70 12.19 -0.30
N LEU A 244 16.09 12.54 -1.53
CA LEU A 244 15.16 12.96 -2.59
C LEU A 244 14.85 11.86 -3.61
N GLY A 245 15.55 10.73 -3.52
CA GLY A 245 15.59 9.74 -4.59
C GLY A 245 16.30 10.28 -5.82
N LYS A 246 16.20 9.56 -6.93
CA LYS A 246 16.81 9.97 -8.21
C LYS A 246 15.74 10.16 -9.27
N PRO A 247 15.43 11.40 -9.70
CA PRO A 247 14.40 11.67 -10.72
C PRO A 247 14.55 10.80 -11.97
N ASN A 248 13.44 10.45 -12.61
CA ASN A 248 13.39 9.59 -13.80
C ASN A 248 14.00 8.19 -13.61
N THR A 249 14.05 7.71 -12.36
CA THR A 249 14.45 6.34 -12.02
C THR A 249 13.50 5.76 -10.99
N LEU A 250 13.60 4.44 -10.78
CA LEU A 250 12.86 3.72 -9.75
C LEU A 250 13.37 3.99 -8.33
N MET A 251 14.47 4.74 -8.14
CA MET A 251 14.99 5.04 -6.81
C MET A 251 14.09 6.05 -6.09
N PRO A 252 13.40 5.64 -5.01
CA PRO A 252 12.48 6.50 -4.30
C PRO A 252 13.21 7.46 -3.36
N ALA A 253 12.50 8.45 -2.85
CA ALA A 253 12.95 9.30 -1.77
C ALA A 253 12.84 8.56 -0.44
N PHE A 254 13.95 8.40 0.28
CA PHE A 254 13.98 7.62 1.53
C PHE A 254 13.76 8.46 2.78
N ALA A 255 13.96 9.78 2.74
CA ALA A 255 13.72 10.62 3.90
C ALA A 255 12.23 10.68 4.24
N LYS A 256 11.89 10.56 5.54
CA LYS A 256 10.51 10.67 6.04
C LYS A 256 9.81 11.95 5.59
N VAL A 257 10.53 13.08 5.57
CA VAL A 257 10.00 14.37 5.09
C VAL A 257 9.61 14.38 3.61
N MET A 258 10.10 13.41 2.82
CA MET A 258 9.77 13.21 1.41
C MET A 258 8.82 12.00 1.20
N GLY A 259 8.23 11.46 2.26
CA GLY A 259 7.37 10.28 2.21
C GLY A 259 8.13 8.94 2.11
N GLY A 260 9.39 8.91 2.54
CA GLY A 260 10.18 7.69 2.72
C GLY A 260 10.15 7.13 4.14
N SER A 261 10.93 6.09 4.41
CA SER A 261 10.94 5.38 5.70
C SER A 261 12.00 5.84 6.70
N LEU A 262 13.04 6.57 6.28
CA LEU A 262 14.22 6.85 7.08
C LEU A 262 14.13 8.18 7.83
N SER A 263 14.51 8.17 9.12
CA SER A 263 14.73 9.42 9.89
C SER A 263 15.99 10.15 9.44
N ASP A 264 16.15 11.41 9.88
CA ASP A 264 17.33 12.21 9.55
C ASP A 264 18.62 11.60 10.12
N GLU A 265 18.56 11.00 11.31
CA GLU A 265 19.67 10.29 11.95
C GLU A 265 20.07 9.04 11.16
N GLN A 266 19.06 8.30 10.68
CA GLN A 266 19.29 7.13 9.83
C GLN A 266 19.94 7.52 8.50
N VAL A 267 19.43 8.56 7.84
CA VAL A 267 20.01 9.12 6.61
C VAL A 267 21.45 9.56 6.85
N PHE A 268 21.72 10.29 7.94
CA PHE A 268 23.08 10.73 8.28
C PHE A 268 24.02 9.53 8.46
N SER A 269 23.64 8.55 9.27
CA SER A 269 24.45 7.35 9.52
C SER A 269 24.78 6.58 8.23
N LEU A 270 23.82 6.52 7.29
CA LEU A 270 23.96 5.84 6.02
C LEU A 270 24.93 6.59 5.09
N VAL A 271 24.86 7.93 5.07
CA VAL A 271 25.79 8.77 4.32
C VAL A 271 27.22 8.60 4.83
N GLU A 272 27.45 8.62 6.14
CA GLU A 272 28.79 8.42 6.71
C GLU A 272 29.35 7.04 6.33
N TYR A 273 28.52 5.99 6.43
CA TYR A 273 28.92 4.66 5.99
C TYR A 273 29.31 4.62 4.50
N LEU A 274 28.53 5.26 3.63
CA LEU A 274 28.73 5.31 2.18
C LEU A 274 29.99 6.06 1.76
N VAL A 275 30.41 7.07 2.52
CA VAL A 275 31.61 7.87 2.24
C VAL A 275 32.88 7.20 2.77
N GLU A 276 32.84 6.57 3.94
CA GLU A 276 34.06 6.14 4.62
C GLU A 276 34.46 4.69 4.35
N ASN A 277 33.48 3.79 4.45
CA ASN A 277 33.73 2.35 4.62
C ASN A 277 33.13 1.50 3.51
N PHE A 278 32.24 2.06 2.71
CA PHE A 278 31.47 1.31 1.74
C PHE A 278 32.33 0.68 0.64
N SER A 279 33.22 1.45 0.01
CA SER A 279 34.11 0.95 -1.05
C SER A 279 35.14 -0.08 -0.57
N LYS A 280 35.41 -0.11 0.74
CA LYS A 280 36.46 -0.95 1.35
C LYS A 280 35.93 -2.33 1.82
N GLN A 281 34.62 -2.51 1.90
CA GLN A 281 34.02 -3.73 2.47
C GLN A 281 33.19 -4.46 1.42
N GLN A 282 33.49 -5.75 1.17
CA GLN A 282 32.68 -6.61 0.29
C GLN A 282 31.29 -6.87 0.90
N PRO A 283 30.23 -7.07 0.10
CA PRO A 283 28.92 -7.41 0.63
C PRO A 283 29.02 -8.70 1.46
N SER A 284 28.51 -8.66 2.69
CA SER A 284 28.34 -9.85 3.52
C SER A 284 27.25 -10.69 2.84
N GLY A 285 27.67 -11.59 1.95
CA GLY A 285 26.74 -12.48 1.26
C GLY A 285 25.91 -13.25 2.28
N MET A 286 24.60 -13.34 2.05
CA MET A 286 23.88 -14.56 2.42
C MET A 286 24.75 -15.72 1.93
N LEU A 287 25.20 -16.56 2.85
CA LEU A 287 25.98 -17.76 2.54
C LEU A 287 25.21 -18.59 1.51
N VAL A 288 25.56 -18.45 0.25
CA VAL A 288 25.14 -19.36 -0.80
C VAL A 288 26.05 -20.59 -0.64
N PRO A 289 25.54 -21.79 -0.37
CA PRO A 289 26.39 -22.97 -0.33
C PRO A 289 27.08 -23.13 -1.69
N SER A 290 28.39 -23.36 -1.65
CA SER A 290 29.25 -23.47 -2.84
C SER A 290 28.66 -24.46 -3.85
N PRO A 291 28.76 -24.20 -5.17
CA PRO A 291 28.34 -25.16 -6.15
C PRO A 291 29.20 -26.42 -6.01
N VAL A 292 28.54 -27.56 -5.80
CA VAL A 292 29.16 -28.88 -5.88
C VAL A 292 29.86 -28.97 -7.23
N ARG A 293 31.19 -29.11 -7.20
CA ARG A 293 32.02 -29.31 -8.38
C ARG A 293 31.67 -30.66 -9.00
N MET A 294 30.82 -30.65 -10.01
CA MET A 294 30.60 -31.84 -10.85
C MET A 294 31.93 -32.21 -11.53
N PRO A 295 32.34 -33.49 -11.51
CA PRO A 295 33.54 -33.92 -12.21
C PRO A 295 33.37 -33.76 -13.73
N SER A 296 34.42 -33.28 -14.39
CA SER A 296 34.48 -33.08 -15.84
C SER A 296 34.18 -34.39 -16.59
N PRO A 297 33.43 -34.36 -17.71
CA PRO A 297 33.28 -35.53 -18.55
C PRO A 297 34.62 -35.85 -19.23
N GLN A 298 35.16 -37.05 -18.95
CA GLN A 298 36.30 -37.60 -19.64
C GLN A 298 35.91 -38.03 -21.05
N ASN A 299 36.75 -37.64 -22.02
CA ASN A 299 37.03 -38.23 -23.33
C ASN A 299 35.92 -39.02 -24.06
N SER A 300 35.50 -38.46 -25.20
CA SER A 300 34.82 -39.15 -26.30
C SER A 300 35.61 -40.38 -26.78
N PRO A 301 34.98 -41.55 -27.00
CA PRO A 301 35.62 -42.67 -27.70
C PRO A 301 35.62 -42.41 -29.20
N GLN A 302 36.77 -42.68 -29.82
CA GLN A 302 36.96 -42.61 -31.26
C GLN A 302 36.00 -43.54 -32.01
N THR A 303 35.49 -43.05 -33.14
CA THR A 303 34.64 -43.76 -34.09
C THR A 303 35.39 -44.94 -34.71
N ARG A 304 34.96 -46.17 -34.37
CA ARG A 304 35.32 -47.38 -35.11
C ARG A 304 34.57 -47.40 -36.44
N ARG A 305 35.32 -47.34 -37.55
CA ARG A 305 34.82 -47.75 -38.87
C ARG A 305 34.47 -49.24 -38.83
N SER A 306 33.34 -49.62 -39.44
CA SER A 306 33.03 -51.00 -39.79
C SER A 306 32.73 -51.09 -41.29
N PRO A 307 33.22 -52.13 -42.00
CA PRO A 307 33.18 -52.22 -43.45
C PRO A 307 31.97 -53.03 -43.94
N ASN A 308 31.24 -52.53 -44.94
CA ASN A 308 30.62 -53.34 -46.00
C ASN A 308 29.77 -52.47 -46.93
N GLN A 309 30.26 -52.22 -48.15
CA GLN A 309 29.41 -51.99 -49.31
C GLN A 309 30.12 -52.51 -50.57
N PRO A 310 29.49 -53.38 -51.39
CA PRO A 310 30.11 -53.98 -52.57
C PRO A 310 30.08 -53.03 -53.78
N PRO A 311 30.90 -53.28 -54.82
CA PRO A 311 31.03 -52.37 -55.95
C PRO A 311 29.88 -52.57 -56.95
N ALA A 312 29.30 -51.46 -57.41
CA ALA A 312 28.49 -51.44 -58.62
C ALA A 312 29.33 -50.87 -59.77
N ARG A 313 29.24 -51.57 -60.91
CA ARG A 313 29.85 -51.29 -62.22
C ARG A 313 29.54 -49.90 -62.75
#